data_AF-A0A197SQI9-F1
#
_entry.id   AF-A0A197SQI9-F1
#
_cell.length_a   1.000
_cell.length_b   1.000
_cell.length_c   1.000
_cell.angle_alpha   90.00
_cell.angle_beta   90.00
_cell.angle_gamma   90.00
#
_symmetry.space_group_name_H-M   'P 1'
#
loop_
_entity.id
_entity.type
_entity.pdbx_description
1 polymer ?
#
loop_
_entity_poly.entity_id
_entity_poly.type
_entity_poly.pdbx_seq_one_letter_code
_entity_poly.pdbx_strand_id
1 'polypeptide(L)'
;MPGIGAAPAVAHSAAPLGQCAVSVSNPNHAGNYVWGESKWNCSTLPADGGAKIHLRIIRDGAVVKTSEFWQNGPFSNSFGTGVACVGGSHVYQVHAWGFDSDLIQYHAYSQKVTLPC
;
A
#
# COMPACT_ATOMS: atom_id res chain seq x y z
N MET A 1 -20.47 13.16 -29.84
CA MET A 1 -20.27 13.05 -28.39
C MET A 1 -18.77 13.01 -28.13
N PRO A 2 -18.16 14.01 -27.45
CA PRO A 2 -16.74 13.95 -27.14
C PRO A 2 -16.53 13.05 -25.92
N GLY A 3 -15.68 12.04 -26.07
CA GLY A 3 -15.41 11.01 -25.08
C GLY A 3 -14.67 11.54 -23.85
N ILE A 4 -15.03 10.98 -22.69
CA ILE A 4 -14.39 11.24 -21.40
C ILE A 4 -12.97 10.66 -21.48
N GLY A 5 -11.97 11.53 -21.61
CA GLY A 5 -10.57 11.16 -21.50
C GLY A 5 -10.27 10.70 -20.07
N ALA A 6 -9.80 9.46 -19.92
CA ALA A 6 -9.25 8.99 -18.66
C ALA A 6 -8.03 9.86 -18.30
N ALA A 7 -8.02 10.40 -17.07
CA ALA A 7 -6.88 11.15 -16.57
C ALA A 7 -5.63 10.26 -16.56
N PRO A 8 -4.47 10.75 -17.03
CA PRO A 8 -3.24 9.97 -16.99
C PRO A 8 -2.87 9.66 -15.54
N ALA A 9 -2.56 8.40 -15.26
CA ALA A 9 -2.01 8.01 -13.96
C ALA A 9 -0.68 8.75 -13.75
N VAL A 10 -0.61 9.56 -12.70
CA VAL A 10 0.60 10.30 -12.33
C VAL A 10 1.60 9.30 -11.74
N ALA A 11 2.53 8.84 -12.57
CA ALA A 11 3.68 8.08 -12.11
C ALA A 11 4.56 9.00 -11.25
N HIS A 12 4.61 8.72 -9.94
CA HIS A 12 5.56 9.37 -9.06
C HIS A 12 6.91 8.72 -9.33
N SER A 13 7.92 9.55 -9.57
CA SER A 13 9.31 9.18 -9.85
C SER A 13 9.82 8.06 -8.93
N ALA A 14 10.08 6.88 -9.49
CA ALA A 14 10.87 5.83 -8.86
C ALA A 14 12.36 6.20 -8.99
N ALA A 15 12.90 6.87 -7.98
CA ALA A 15 14.35 6.96 -7.78
C ALA A 15 14.88 5.60 -7.26
N PRO A 16 16.18 5.33 -7.42
CA PRO A 16 16.74 4.13 -8.03
C PRO A 16 16.27 2.83 -7.36
N LEU A 17 16.03 1.80 -8.20
CA LEU A 17 15.60 0.46 -7.83
C LEU A 17 16.44 -0.13 -6.67
N GLY A 18 15.92 -0.01 -5.46
CA GLY A 18 16.18 -0.99 -4.41
C GLY A 18 15.60 -2.35 -4.81
N GLN A 19 16.04 -3.38 -4.12
CA GLN A 19 15.79 -4.78 -4.42
C GLN A 19 14.32 -5.22 -4.28
N CYS A 20 13.46 -4.36 -3.73
CA CYS A 20 12.02 -4.59 -3.60
C CYS A 20 11.19 -3.72 -4.56
N ALA A 21 10.28 -4.38 -5.29
CA ALA A 21 9.16 -3.70 -5.95
C ALA A 21 7.92 -3.75 -5.04
N VAL A 22 7.30 -2.60 -4.81
CA VAL A 22 6.12 -2.45 -3.93
C VAL A 22 4.97 -1.83 -4.69
N SER A 23 3.79 -2.41 -4.53
CA SER A 23 2.53 -1.85 -5.04
C SER A 23 1.41 -2.00 -4.02
N VAL A 24 0.37 -1.18 -4.17
CA VAL A 24 -0.78 -1.16 -3.26
C VAL A 24 -2.05 -1.17 -4.08
N SER A 25 -3.00 -2.02 -3.70
CA SER A 25 -4.31 -2.08 -4.34
C SER A 25 -5.24 -1.00 -3.78
N ASN A 26 -6.26 -0.63 -4.57
CA ASN A 26 -7.28 0.28 -4.08
C ASN A 26 -8.04 -0.36 -2.91
N PRO A 27 -8.35 0.41 -1.85
CA PRO A 27 -9.13 -0.11 -0.75
C PRO A 27 -10.51 -0.55 -1.24
N ASN A 28 -11.05 -1.61 -0.65
CA ASN A 28 -12.36 -2.17 -0.99
C ASN A 28 -13.09 -2.68 0.26
N HIS A 29 -14.37 -3.03 0.10
CA HIS A 29 -15.12 -3.68 1.15
C HIS A 29 -14.78 -5.17 1.27
N ALA A 30 -14.57 -5.62 2.49
CA ALA A 30 -14.44 -7.02 2.87
C ALA A 30 -15.38 -7.28 4.06
N GLY A 31 -16.65 -7.61 3.77
CA GLY A 31 -17.69 -7.67 4.80
C GLY A 31 -17.91 -6.30 5.45
N ASN A 32 -17.90 -6.24 6.79
CA ASN A 32 -18.09 -5.00 7.56
C ASN A 32 -16.80 -4.19 7.76
N TYR A 33 -15.82 -4.36 6.87
CA TYR A 33 -14.52 -3.72 6.94
C TYR A 33 -14.16 -3.08 5.60
N VAL A 34 -13.39 -2.00 5.66
CA VAL A 34 -12.58 -1.54 4.53
C VAL A 34 -11.21 -2.18 4.63
N TRP A 35 -10.82 -2.89 3.58
CA TRP A 35 -9.57 -3.63 3.47
C TRP A 35 -8.62 -2.95 2.50
N GLY A 36 -7.33 -2.97 2.82
CA GLY A 36 -6.25 -2.54 1.93
C GLY A 36 -5.17 -3.59 1.86
N GLU A 37 -4.57 -3.76 0.69
CA GLU A 37 -3.49 -4.73 0.46
C GLU A 37 -2.30 -4.09 -0.23
N SER A 38 -1.10 -4.57 0.11
CA SER A 38 0.14 -4.25 -0.58
C SER A 38 0.84 -5.51 -1.07
N LYS A 39 1.36 -5.48 -2.29
CA LYS A 39 2.20 -6.53 -2.85
C LYS A 39 3.65 -6.08 -2.77
N TRP A 40 4.47 -6.96 -2.23
CA TRP A 40 5.92 -6.77 -2.12
C TRP A 40 6.60 -7.90 -2.88
N ASN A 41 7.57 -7.53 -3.70
CA ASN A 41 8.42 -8.45 -4.43
C ASN A 41 9.88 -8.05 -4.21
N CYS A 42 10.49 -8.65 -3.20
CA CYS A 42 11.86 -8.41 -2.79
C CYS A 42 12.78 -9.52 -3.31
N SER A 43 13.77 -9.14 -4.13
CA SER A 43 14.77 -10.05 -4.70
C SER A 43 15.70 -10.64 -3.63
N THR A 44 16.57 -11.56 -4.01
CA THR A 44 17.50 -12.30 -3.13
C THR A 44 18.73 -11.51 -2.69
N LEU A 45 18.84 -10.25 -3.09
CA LEU A 45 19.99 -9.41 -2.81
C LEU A 45 19.99 -8.64 -1.46
N PRO A 46 18.94 -8.63 -0.59
CA PRO A 46 19.00 -7.84 0.64
C PRO A 46 19.93 -8.59 1.56
N ALA A 47 21.17 -8.11 1.62
CA ALA A 47 22.32 -8.98 1.73
C ALA A 47 22.29 -9.81 3.02
N ASP A 48 21.67 -9.34 4.10
CA ASP A 48 21.60 -10.10 5.36
C ASP A 48 20.40 -9.74 6.26
N GLY A 49 19.41 -8.97 5.78
CA GLY A 49 18.32 -8.56 6.65
C GLY A 49 17.06 -8.25 5.87
N GLY A 50 15.97 -8.85 6.33
CA GLY A 50 14.65 -8.74 5.78
C GLY A 50 14.13 -7.31 5.57
N ALA A 51 12.88 -7.22 5.10
CA ALA A 51 12.19 -5.94 4.99
C ALA A 51 11.23 -5.73 6.16
N LYS A 52 11.26 -4.53 6.76
CA LYS A 52 10.16 -4.06 7.60
C LYS A 52 9.09 -3.47 6.70
N ILE A 53 7.88 -3.99 6.79
CA ILE A 53 6.74 -3.57 5.99
C ILE A 53 5.73 -2.93 6.92
N HIS A 54 5.25 -1.76 6.53
CA HIS A 54 4.19 -1.05 7.21
C HIS A 54 3.08 -0.77 6.22
N LEU A 55 1.86 -1.17 6.57
CA LEU A 55 0.67 -0.92 5.78
C LEU A 55 -0.33 -0.13 6.61
N ARG A 56 -0.76 1.02 6.11
CA ARG A 56 -1.73 1.86 6.79
C ARG A 56 -2.94 2.18 5.93
N ILE A 57 -4.09 2.29 6.58
CA ILE A 57 -5.33 2.81 6.02
C ILE A 57 -5.50 4.25 6.49
N ILE A 58 -5.72 5.14 5.54
CA ILE A 58 -5.99 6.55 5.73
C ILE A 58 -7.46 6.77 5.36
N ARG A 59 -8.23 7.40 6.25
CA ARG A 59 -9.63 7.77 6.06
C ARG A 59 -9.76 9.27 6.22
N ASP A 60 -10.30 9.96 5.22
CA ASP A 60 -10.48 11.42 5.20
C ASP A 60 -9.21 12.20 5.55
N GLY A 61 -8.06 11.68 5.14
CA GLY A 61 -6.73 12.27 5.41
C GLY A 61 -6.10 11.87 6.74
N ALA A 62 -6.82 11.18 7.64
CA ALA A 62 -6.29 10.71 8.92
C ALA A 62 -5.91 9.22 8.87
N VAL A 63 -4.79 8.84 9.50
CA VAL A 63 -4.40 7.43 9.64
C VAL A 63 -5.31 6.75 10.67
N VAL A 64 -6.11 5.79 10.25
CA VAL A 64 -7.05 5.06 11.13
C VAL A 64 -6.56 3.68 11.54
N LYS A 65 -5.61 3.12 10.79
CA LYS A 65 -4.96 1.84 11.13
C LYS A 65 -3.56 1.80 10.54
N THR A 66 -2.61 1.27 11.31
CA THR A 66 -1.29 0.85 10.82
C THR A 66 -1.06 -0.59 11.27
N SER A 67 -0.52 -1.40 10.37
CA SER A 67 -0.12 -2.79 10.60
C SER A 67 1.32 -2.96 10.15
N GLU A 68 2.09 -3.72 10.92
CA GLU A 68 3.50 -3.96 10.67
C GLU A 68 3.74 -5.44 10.39
N PHE A 69 4.61 -5.73 9.43
CA PHE A 69 5.03 -7.07 9.05
C PHE A 69 6.55 -7.08 8.91
N TRP A 70 7.18 -8.18 9.29
CA TRP A 70 8.60 -8.38 9.11
C TRP A 70 8.80 -9.65 8.28
N GLN A 71 9.63 -9.57 7.24
CA GLN A 71 9.95 -10.72 6.41
C GLN A 71 11.45 -10.85 6.22
N ASN A 72 11.98 -12.00 6.61
CA ASN A 72 13.39 -12.34 6.43
C ASN A 72 13.66 -12.86 5.02
N GLY A 73 14.80 -12.44 4.46
CA GLY A 73 15.28 -12.93 3.16
C GLY A 73 14.42 -12.48 1.97
N PRO A 74 14.58 -13.13 0.81
CA PRO A 74 13.79 -12.87 -0.39
C PRO A 74 12.32 -13.31 -0.21
N PHE A 75 11.37 -12.51 -0.67
CA PHE A 75 9.95 -12.86 -0.60
C PHE A 75 9.11 -12.18 -1.68
N SER A 76 8.00 -12.83 -2.06
CA SER A 76 6.98 -12.29 -2.96
C SER A 76 5.58 -12.49 -2.40
N ASN A 77 5.19 -11.66 -1.43
CA ASN A 77 3.99 -11.84 -0.63
C ASN A 77 3.08 -10.61 -0.68
N SER A 78 1.79 -10.85 -0.44
CA SER A 78 0.81 -9.78 -0.20
C SER A 78 0.58 -9.63 1.30
N PHE A 79 0.46 -8.39 1.76
CA PHE A 79 0.12 -8.05 3.14
C PHE A 79 -1.11 -7.19 3.14
N GLY A 80 -2.07 -7.52 4.00
CA GLY A 80 -3.32 -6.80 4.08
C GLY A 80 -3.66 -6.37 5.50
N THR A 81 -4.47 -5.32 5.59
CA THR A 81 -5.00 -4.80 6.85
C THR A 81 -6.41 -4.28 6.63
N GLY A 82 -7.21 -4.30 7.69
CA GLY A 82 -8.60 -3.83 7.66
C GLY A 82 -8.91 -2.85 8.78
N VAL A 83 -9.90 -2.00 8.54
CA VAL A 83 -10.54 -1.14 9.55
C VAL A 83 -12.05 -1.32 9.45
N ALA A 84 -12.75 -1.31 10.58
CA ALA A 84 -14.20 -1.44 10.58
C ALA A 84 -14.83 -0.32 9.73
N CYS A 85 -15.85 -0.68 8.95
CA CYS A 85 -16.72 0.29 8.30
C CYS A 85 -17.45 1.07 9.40
N VAL A 86 -17.46 2.39 9.28
CA VAL A 86 -18.20 3.29 10.20
C VAL A 86 -19.10 4.14 9.33
N GLY A 87 -20.38 4.23 9.70
CA GLY A 87 -21.44 4.76 8.83
C GLY A 87 -21.10 6.08 8.13
N GLY A 88 -21.57 6.20 6.89
CA GLY A 88 -21.29 7.31 5.99
C GLY A 88 -20.31 6.95 4.88
N SER A 89 -20.21 7.83 3.89
CA SER A 89 -19.22 7.72 2.83
C SER A 89 -17.93 8.42 3.21
N HIS A 90 -16.82 7.72 3.12
CA HIS A 90 -15.50 8.26 3.46
C HIS A 90 -14.50 8.07 2.31
N VAL A 91 -13.50 8.94 2.25
CA VAL A 91 -12.40 8.82 1.29
C VAL A 91 -11.30 7.98 1.91
N TYR A 92 -11.01 6.84 1.31
CA TYR A 92 -9.98 5.92 1.76
C TYR A 92 -8.74 5.97 0.85
N GLN A 93 -7.57 5.81 1.46
CA GLN A 93 -6.31 5.59 0.79
C GLN A 93 -5.48 4.58 1.57
N VAL A 94 -4.75 3.72 0.87
CA VAL A 94 -3.82 2.76 1.46
C VAL A 94 -2.41 3.21 1.13
N HIS A 95 -1.52 3.14 2.12
CA HIS A 95 -0.11 3.44 1.96
C HIS A 95 0.71 2.30 2.54
N ALA A 96 1.58 1.74 1.71
CA ALA A 96 2.61 0.80 2.12
C ALA A 96 3.95 1.53 2.14
N TRP A 97 4.72 1.32 3.21
CA TRP A 97 6.10 1.77 3.28
C TRP A 97 6.96 0.81 4.07
N GLY A 98 8.26 0.92 3.89
CA GLY A 98 9.19 0.01 4.55
C GLY A 98 10.62 0.31 4.18
N PHE A 99 11.53 -0.43 4.79
CA PHE A 99 12.96 -0.36 4.50
C PHE A 99 13.59 -1.75 4.58
N ASP A 100 14.64 -1.96 3.81
CA ASP A 100 15.49 -3.15 3.90
C ASP A 100 16.71 -2.91 4.81
N SER A 101 17.57 -3.93 4.93
CA SER A 101 18.81 -3.89 5.72
C SER A 101 19.83 -2.86 5.24
N ASP A 102 19.76 -2.45 3.98
CA ASP A 102 20.59 -1.40 3.38
C ASP A 102 19.98 0.01 3.61
N LEU A 103 18.91 0.09 4.41
CA LEU A 103 18.14 1.30 4.71
C LEU A 103 17.48 1.95 3.48
N ILE A 104 17.31 1.19 2.39
CA ILE A 104 16.58 1.67 1.21
C ILE A 104 15.10 1.72 1.56
N GLN A 105 14.48 2.87 1.34
CA GLN A 105 13.07 3.08 1.64
C GLN A 105 12.18 2.80 0.43
N TYR A 106 11.09 2.09 0.68
CA TYR A 106 10.07 1.77 -0.32
C TYR A 106 8.77 2.42 0.09
N HIS A 107 8.08 2.99 -0.90
CA HIS A 107 6.78 3.62 -0.70
C HIS A 107 5.85 3.30 -1.86
N ALA A 108 4.59 3.01 -1.55
CA ALA A 108 3.55 2.88 -2.55
C ALA A 108 2.22 3.33 -1.97
N TYR A 109 1.45 4.06 -2.78
CA TYR A 109 0.15 4.60 -2.43
C TYR A 109 -0.90 4.04 -3.39
N SER A 110 -2.08 3.71 -2.85
CA SER A 110 -3.26 3.50 -3.68
C SER A 110 -3.81 4.85 -4.18
N GLN A 111 -4.76 4.77 -5.12
CA GLN A 111 -5.63 5.91 -5.39
C GLN A 111 -6.51 6.20 -4.17
N LYS A 112 -6.97 7.45 -4.07
CA LYS A 112 -8.03 7.83 -3.13
C LYS A 112 -9.36 7.36 -3.71
N VAL A 113 -10.12 6.60 -2.93
CA VAL A 113 -11.42 6.05 -3.35
C VAL A 113 -12.46 6.36 -2.29
N THR A 114 -13.62 6.86 -2.71
CA THR A 114 -14.76 7.04 -1.82
C THR A 114 -15.52 5.72 -1.69
N LEU A 115 -15.67 5.23 -0.46
CA LEU A 115 -16.40 3.99 -0.17
C LEU A 115 -17.53 4.27 0.84
N PRO A 116 -18.75 3.75 0.59
CA PRO A 116 -19.87 3.87 1.53
C PRO A 116 -19.80 2.81 2.63
N CYS A 117 -19.90 3.27 3.87
CA CYS A 117 -20.24 2.49 5.06
C CYS A 117 -21.59 2.98 5.61
#